data_AF-A0A351XA03-F1
#
_entry.id   AF-A0A351XA03-F1
#
_cell.length_a   1.000
_cell.length_b   1.000
_cell.length_c   1.000
_cell.angle_alpha   90.00
_cell.angle_beta   90.00
_cell.angle_gamma   90.00
#
_symmetry.space_group_name_H-M   'P 1'
#
loop_
_entity.id
_entity.type
_entity.pdbx_description
1 polymer ?
#
loop_
_entity_poly.entity_id
_entity_poly.type
_entity_poly.pdbx_seq_one_letter_code
_entity_poly.pdbx_strand_id
1 'polypeptide(L)'
;DNIAIRIIHLIFEVLSVIVFIYTFILVFGLDSGISTRNINNGFQAFIPYITYIGLAAALPLVFLFCDNSKKTVKALIAVILVGALILVPMNVAKSVNTESGENGFIAMNFQSENIVQNAKITFESLKKGEKADAENLLNDNEECWTPQNPDRSPAEGYDDVNNSVVEIELAQESTFNTAVIKELGNEVQYFRLQAFVDDQWVTVYQSEKIQSSRLCSFDAVTTDKVRLSIDKFRDDATPAKIKSISLYNEPLRKADDFEVTVYQRLDGDVPTEILAKGTQYAENYAKFYDVYTTVIVFAAISWDENGNISFGEMGEEKFAQEINALKEIISMRSDKSHDVKLIVTGLADGTGGDYGGVNVFMANNWEKVADGIIELVNKYDFDGVDIDWEYPQSNDDWKNYDNFIAKLDDSINSGENERIISTALSSFSLGLSQETFDRIDQIQFMAYDGNDMDGYQSSLQQAQEGIADFKKNGADVSKINIGIAAYGRPVNSTPFWAVWRDLKQANYWDSKYYNVADGGQIYDGTFCSPALAGDKTAYALFSGCGGVMVFRIGCDKTMDDPNSVACGIKNAVDRYVEK
;
A
#
# COMPACT_ATOMS: atom_id res chain seq x y z
N ASP A 1 49.36 -46.46 -14.61
CA ASP A 1 47.98 -46.11 -14.19
C ASP A 1 47.66 -46.71 -12.85
N ASN A 2 47.55 -45.86 -11.83
CA ASN A 2 47.53 -46.27 -10.43
C ASN A 2 46.10 -46.61 -10.02
N ILE A 3 45.78 -47.90 -9.94
CA ILE A 3 44.46 -48.43 -9.54
C ILE A 3 43.98 -47.80 -8.22
N ALA A 4 44.90 -47.51 -7.29
CA ALA A 4 44.57 -46.84 -6.03
C ALA A 4 43.98 -45.43 -6.23
N ILE A 5 44.48 -44.65 -7.20
CA ILE A 5 43.95 -43.30 -7.49
C ILE A 5 42.54 -43.39 -8.08
N ARG A 6 42.28 -44.39 -8.94
CA ARG A 6 40.94 -44.62 -9.50
C ARG A 6 39.94 -45.05 -8.43
N ILE A 7 40.35 -45.89 -7.49
CA ILE A 7 39.50 -46.29 -6.36
C ILE A 7 39.17 -45.09 -5.48
N ILE A 8 40.15 -44.24 -5.17
CA ILE A 8 39.92 -43.02 -4.39
C ILE A 8 38.96 -42.08 -5.13
N HIS A 9 39.16 -41.84 -6.42
CA HIS A 9 38.25 -41.04 -7.24
C HIS A 9 36.81 -41.57 -7.21
N LEU A 10 36.64 -42.88 -7.40
CA LEU A 10 35.32 -43.53 -7.38
C LEU A 10 34.63 -43.36 -6.02
N ILE A 11 35.38 -43.46 -4.91
CA ILE A 11 34.85 -43.23 -3.57
C ILE A 11 34.36 -41.77 -3.43
N PHE A 12 35.14 -40.79 -3.88
CA PHE A 12 34.73 -39.38 -3.83
C PHE A 12 33.54 -39.06 -4.72
N GLU A 13 33.43 -39.68 -5.91
CA GLU A 13 32.26 -39.53 -6.78
C GLU A 13 30.99 -40.06 -6.10
N VAL A 14 31.06 -41.27 -5.53
CA VAL A 14 29.92 -41.89 -4.83
C VAL A 14 29.51 -41.05 -3.61
N LEU A 15 30.48 -40.59 -2.80
CA LEU A 15 30.18 -39.73 -1.65
C LEU A 15 29.57 -38.40 -2.08
N SER A 16 30.04 -37.79 -3.17
CA SER A 16 29.49 -36.53 -3.69
C SER A 16 28.04 -36.68 -4.12
N VAL A 17 27.70 -37.79 -4.79
CA VAL A 17 26.32 -38.10 -5.19
C VAL A 17 25.42 -38.30 -3.96
N ILE A 18 25.90 -39.04 -2.95
CA ILE A 18 25.14 -39.25 -1.71
C ILE A 18 24.88 -37.92 -0.98
N VAL A 19 25.91 -37.08 -0.84
CA VAL A 19 25.79 -35.77 -0.21
C VAL A 19 24.85 -34.86 -1.00
N PHE A 20 24.92 -34.87 -2.32
CA PHE A 20 24.01 -34.10 -3.18
C PHE A 20 22.55 -34.52 -2.98
N ILE A 21 22.26 -35.83 -3.05
CA ILE A 21 20.91 -36.35 -2.88
C ILE A 21 20.39 -36.05 -1.47
N TYR A 22 21.22 -36.23 -0.44
CA TYR A 22 20.84 -35.94 0.94
C TYR A 22 20.55 -34.45 1.16
N THR A 23 21.41 -33.58 0.64
CA THR A 23 21.22 -32.12 0.73
C THR A 23 19.97 -31.70 -0.05
N PHE A 24 19.74 -32.26 -1.23
CA PHE A 24 18.54 -31.99 -2.03
C PHE A 24 17.26 -32.39 -1.30
N ILE A 25 17.25 -33.58 -0.67
CA ILE A 25 16.11 -34.04 0.13
C ILE A 25 15.82 -33.09 1.29
N LEU A 26 16.85 -32.62 2.00
CA LEU A 26 16.68 -31.69 3.12
C LEU A 26 16.24 -30.29 2.68
N VAL A 27 16.89 -29.73 1.64
CA VAL A 27 16.58 -28.38 1.13
C VAL A 27 15.14 -28.31 0.61
N PHE A 28 14.67 -29.36 -0.06
CA PHE A 28 13.31 -29.44 -0.58
C PHE A 28 12.33 -30.11 0.39
N GLY A 29 12.72 -30.34 1.65
CA GLY A 29 11.88 -30.93 2.71
C GLY A 29 11.22 -32.25 2.32
N LEU A 30 11.83 -33.04 1.43
CA LEU A 30 11.25 -34.25 0.84
C LEU A 30 11.20 -35.42 1.84
N ASP A 31 11.97 -35.34 2.93
CA ASP A 31 11.94 -36.26 4.07
C ASP A 31 10.62 -36.16 4.86
N SER A 32 9.94 -35.01 4.79
CA SER A 32 8.63 -34.77 5.41
C SER A 32 7.43 -34.95 4.47
N GLY A 33 7.67 -35.36 3.22
CA GLY A 33 6.66 -35.55 2.18
C GLY A 33 6.70 -34.49 1.06
N ILE A 34 6.08 -34.81 -0.08
CA ILE A 34 6.06 -33.91 -1.26
C ILE A 34 4.91 -32.91 -1.12
N SER A 35 5.22 -31.63 -0.96
CA SER A 35 4.24 -30.54 -0.94
C SER A 35 4.72 -29.35 -1.77
N THR A 36 3.78 -28.61 -2.36
CA THR A 36 4.07 -27.39 -3.13
C THR A 36 4.80 -26.35 -2.28
N ARG A 37 4.54 -26.31 -0.97
CA ARG A 37 5.21 -25.43 0.01
C ARG A 37 6.69 -25.80 0.18
N ASN A 38 7.01 -27.08 0.38
CA ASN A 38 8.39 -27.53 0.55
C ASN A 38 9.21 -27.36 -0.74
N ILE A 39 8.58 -27.59 -1.90
CA ILE A 39 9.20 -27.34 -3.20
C ILE A 39 9.50 -25.84 -3.37
N ASN A 40 8.55 -24.96 -3.07
CA ASN A 40 8.75 -23.51 -3.17
C ASN A 40 9.84 -23.02 -2.20
N ASN A 41 9.83 -23.48 -0.95
CA ASN A 41 10.87 -23.15 0.04
C ASN A 41 12.26 -23.63 -0.40
N GLY A 42 12.35 -24.83 -0.99
CA GLY A 42 13.60 -25.33 -1.55
C GLY A 42 14.12 -24.47 -2.70
N PHE A 43 13.23 -24.02 -3.60
CA PHE A 43 13.61 -23.07 -4.65
C PHE A 43 14.02 -21.70 -4.08
N GLN A 44 13.32 -21.17 -3.08
CA GLN A 44 13.67 -19.91 -2.42
C GLN A 44 15.03 -20.00 -1.70
N ALA A 45 15.34 -21.12 -1.06
CA ALA A 45 16.65 -21.37 -0.47
C ALA A 45 17.76 -21.50 -1.53
N PHE A 46 17.40 -21.90 -2.77
CA PHE A 46 18.32 -22.08 -3.89
C PHE A 46 18.60 -20.80 -4.67
N ILE A 47 17.64 -19.88 -4.77
CA ILE A 47 17.71 -18.61 -5.51
C ILE A 47 18.97 -17.78 -5.18
N PRO A 48 19.39 -17.61 -3.91
CA PRO A 48 20.60 -16.87 -3.56
C PRO A 48 21.90 -17.48 -4.11
N TYR A 49 21.89 -18.76 -4.46
CA TYR A 49 23.09 -19.53 -4.82
C TYR A 49 23.14 -19.93 -6.30
N ILE A 50 22.07 -19.68 -7.06
CA ILE A 50 21.92 -20.15 -8.45
C ILE A 50 23.06 -19.65 -9.36
N THR A 51 23.54 -18.44 -9.14
CA THR A 51 24.67 -17.82 -9.84
C THR A 51 26.02 -18.47 -9.48
N TYR A 52 26.25 -18.78 -8.20
CA TYR A 52 27.46 -19.49 -7.76
C TYR A 52 27.51 -20.91 -8.32
N ILE A 53 26.36 -21.59 -8.38
CA ILE A 53 26.23 -22.93 -8.97
C ILE A 53 26.43 -22.86 -10.49
N GLY A 54 25.87 -21.86 -11.16
CA GLY A 54 26.10 -21.61 -12.58
C GLY A 54 27.58 -21.35 -12.90
N LEU A 55 28.27 -20.54 -12.09
CA LEU A 55 29.71 -20.29 -12.23
C LEU A 55 30.55 -21.54 -11.95
N ALA A 56 30.22 -22.30 -10.89
CA ALA A 56 30.89 -23.54 -10.54
C ALA A 56 30.72 -24.63 -11.60
N ALA A 57 29.59 -24.65 -12.33
CA ALA A 57 29.36 -25.52 -13.46
C ALA A 57 30.06 -25.03 -14.75
N ALA A 58 30.11 -23.72 -14.98
CA ALA A 58 30.67 -23.12 -16.20
C ALA A 58 32.22 -23.13 -16.22
N LEU A 59 32.87 -22.91 -15.07
CA LEU A 59 34.33 -22.84 -14.94
C LEU A 59 35.06 -24.13 -15.38
N PRO A 60 34.62 -25.35 -14.99
CA PRO A 60 35.22 -26.60 -15.46
C PRO A 60 35.04 -26.82 -16.96
N LEU A 61 33.91 -26.40 -17.53
CA LEU A 61 33.61 -26.54 -18.97
C LEU A 61 34.60 -25.75 -19.83
N VAL A 62 35.12 -24.61 -19.34
CA VAL A 62 36.15 -23.83 -20.05
C VAL A 62 37.43 -24.66 -20.27
N PHE A 63 37.82 -25.51 -19.31
CA PHE A 63 38.99 -26.37 -19.42
C PHE A 63 38.74 -27.63 -20.25
N LEU A 64 37.49 -28.07 -20.37
CA LEU A 64 37.09 -29.20 -21.20
C LEU A 64 36.98 -28.86 -22.69
N PHE A 65 36.58 -27.63 -23.03
CA PHE A 65 36.25 -27.23 -24.40
C PHE A 65 37.20 -26.20 -25.03
N CYS A 66 38.22 -25.71 -24.31
CA CYS A 66 39.23 -24.81 -24.87
C CYS A 66 40.57 -25.52 -25.10
N ASP A 67 40.88 -25.80 -26.38
CA ASP A 67 42.09 -26.55 -26.78
C ASP A 67 43.41 -25.75 -26.71
N ASN A 68 43.39 -24.49 -26.29
CA ASN A 68 44.59 -23.65 -26.21
C ASN A 68 44.48 -22.59 -25.11
N SER A 69 45.56 -22.39 -24.36
CA SER A 69 45.70 -21.44 -23.25
C SER A 69 45.22 -20.02 -23.56
N LYS A 70 45.41 -19.50 -24.79
CA LYS A 70 44.89 -18.16 -25.16
C LYS A 70 43.36 -18.11 -25.24
N LYS A 71 42.71 -19.20 -25.66
CA LYS A 71 41.23 -19.30 -25.69
C LYS A 71 40.68 -19.53 -24.29
N THR A 72 41.36 -20.35 -23.48
CA THR A 72 41.01 -20.59 -22.06
C THR A 72 41.00 -19.29 -21.27
N VAL A 73 42.02 -18.43 -21.43
CA VAL A 73 42.08 -17.12 -20.75
C VAL A 73 40.94 -16.19 -21.19
N LYS A 74 40.63 -16.12 -22.50
CA LYS A 74 39.52 -15.31 -23.01
C LYS A 74 38.15 -15.80 -22.51
N ALA A 75 37.96 -17.12 -22.49
CA ALA A 75 36.73 -17.74 -21.99
C ALA A 75 36.55 -17.55 -20.48
N LEU A 76 37.62 -17.64 -19.68
CA LEU A 76 37.62 -17.30 -18.27
C LEU A 76 37.19 -15.84 -18.02
N ILE A 77 37.76 -14.89 -18.78
CA ILE A 77 37.38 -13.48 -18.69
C ILE A 77 35.91 -13.27 -19.05
N ALA A 78 35.41 -13.95 -20.09
CA ALA A 78 34.00 -13.86 -20.49
C ALA A 78 33.04 -14.42 -19.42
N VAL A 79 33.36 -15.56 -18.79
CA VAL A 79 32.55 -16.14 -17.70
C VAL A 79 32.54 -15.22 -16.48
N ILE A 80 33.67 -14.59 -16.14
CA ILE A 80 33.75 -13.63 -15.04
C ILE A 80 32.96 -12.35 -15.37
N LEU A 81 33.04 -11.85 -16.61
CA LEU A 81 32.28 -10.66 -17.04
C LEU A 81 30.77 -10.92 -17.06
N VAL A 82 30.33 -12.07 -17.57
CA VAL A 82 28.91 -12.48 -17.53
C VAL A 82 28.46 -12.67 -16.08
N GLY A 83 29.29 -13.28 -15.23
CA GLY A 83 29.04 -13.38 -13.79
C GLY A 83 28.88 -12.01 -13.14
N ALA A 84 29.76 -11.06 -13.45
CA ALA A 84 29.70 -9.68 -12.94
C ALA A 84 28.45 -8.94 -13.46
N LEU A 85 28.10 -9.09 -14.74
CA LEU A 85 26.91 -8.48 -15.35
C LEU A 85 25.59 -9.02 -14.76
N ILE A 86 25.57 -10.25 -14.25
CA ILE A 86 24.42 -10.83 -13.55
C ILE A 86 24.43 -10.45 -12.06
N LEU A 87 25.61 -10.40 -11.43
CA LEU A 87 25.78 -10.06 -10.00
C LEU A 87 25.49 -8.58 -9.71
N VAL A 88 25.75 -7.65 -10.63
CA VAL A 88 25.53 -6.21 -10.40
C VAL A 88 24.02 -5.88 -10.28
N PRO A 89 23.12 -6.30 -11.19
CA PRO A 89 21.68 -6.11 -11.02
C PRO A 89 21.12 -6.87 -9.81
N MET A 90 21.61 -8.09 -9.52
CA MET A 90 21.13 -8.88 -8.39
C MET A 90 21.59 -8.35 -7.03
N ASN A 91 22.78 -7.76 -6.93
CA ASN A 91 23.24 -7.11 -5.70
C ASN A 91 22.59 -5.73 -5.51
N VAL A 92 22.19 -5.05 -6.58
CA VAL A 92 21.30 -3.86 -6.48
C VAL A 92 19.88 -4.28 -6.04
N ALA A 93 19.35 -5.38 -6.58
CA ALA A 93 18.07 -5.94 -6.14
C ALA A 93 18.11 -6.54 -4.71
N LYS A 94 19.27 -7.02 -4.26
CA LYS A 94 19.51 -7.46 -2.87
C LYS A 94 19.79 -6.31 -1.93
N SER A 95 20.51 -5.26 -2.34
CA SER A 95 20.70 -4.06 -1.50
C SER A 95 19.39 -3.31 -1.29
N VAL A 96 18.43 -3.44 -2.21
CA VAL A 96 17.03 -3.01 -2.00
C VAL A 96 16.29 -3.87 -0.96
N ASN A 97 16.76 -5.09 -0.68
CA ASN A 97 16.05 -6.05 0.19
C ASN A 97 16.78 -6.47 1.48
N THR A 98 18.03 -6.04 1.73
CA THR A 98 18.81 -6.52 2.91
C THR A 98 19.64 -5.48 3.65
N GLU A 99 19.40 -4.18 3.43
CA GLU A 99 19.83 -3.11 4.36
C GLU A 99 18.61 -2.34 4.86
N SER A 100 17.77 -2.97 5.69
CA SER A 100 16.80 -2.26 6.53
C SER A 100 17.30 -2.21 7.98
N GLY A 101 18.42 -1.50 8.17
CA GLY A 101 18.71 -0.86 9.46
C GLY A 101 17.96 0.48 9.46
N GLU A 102 17.05 0.66 10.42
CA GLU A 102 16.10 1.79 10.50
C GLU A 102 15.25 1.96 9.22
N ASN A 103 14.11 1.25 9.15
CA ASN A 103 13.16 1.25 8.04
C ASN A 103 13.07 2.64 7.36
N GLY A 104 13.52 2.72 6.11
CA GLY A 104 13.60 3.94 5.29
C GLY A 104 12.25 4.57 4.92
N PHE A 105 11.24 4.43 5.77
CA PHE A 105 9.95 5.10 5.67
C PHE A 105 10.11 6.60 5.90
N ILE A 106 9.16 7.38 5.38
CA ILE A 106 9.11 8.80 5.70
C ILE A 106 8.83 8.97 7.19
N ALA A 107 9.68 9.74 7.86
CA ALA A 107 9.54 10.06 9.27
C ALA A 107 8.24 10.85 9.51
N MET A 108 7.51 10.46 10.55
CA MET A 108 6.34 11.18 11.02
C MET A 108 6.75 12.31 11.96
N ASN A 109 6.23 13.52 11.74
CA ASN A 109 6.45 14.70 12.55
C ASN A 109 5.34 14.81 13.61
N PHE A 110 5.56 14.19 14.77
CA PHE A 110 4.68 14.30 15.94
C PHE A 110 4.87 15.66 16.65
N GLN A 111 3.78 16.30 17.05
CA GLN A 111 3.80 17.58 17.78
C GLN A 111 3.62 17.40 19.29
N SER A 112 3.30 16.19 19.74
CA SER A 112 3.24 15.82 21.15
C SER A 112 4.39 14.88 21.55
N GLU A 113 4.68 14.84 22.84
CA GLU A 113 5.68 13.93 23.40
C GLU A 113 5.14 12.51 23.54
N ASN A 114 6.02 11.51 23.44
CA ASN A 114 5.65 10.11 23.68
C ASN A 114 5.37 9.90 25.18
N ILE A 115 4.09 9.72 25.55
CA ILE A 115 3.68 9.59 26.95
C ILE A 115 3.98 8.22 27.58
N VAL A 116 4.48 7.26 26.79
CA VAL A 116 4.99 5.97 27.29
C VAL A 116 6.33 6.15 28.03
N GLN A 117 6.99 7.30 27.88
CA GLN A 117 8.23 7.60 28.58
C GLN A 117 8.05 7.54 30.11
N ASN A 118 8.84 6.72 30.78
CA ASN A 118 8.74 6.42 32.22
C ASN A 118 7.48 5.69 32.67
N ALA A 119 6.74 5.08 31.74
CA ALA A 119 5.72 4.10 32.10
C ALA A 119 6.36 2.86 32.77
N LYS A 120 5.54 1.97 33.32
CA LYS A 120 5.98 0.69 33.87
C LYS A 120 5.05 -0.42 33.40
N ILE A 121 5.58 -1.63 33.26
CA ILE A 121 4.76 -2.81 33.02
C ILE A 121 4.16 -3.28 34.34
N THR A 122 2.83 -3.40 34.39
CA THR A 122 2.12 -3.89 35.59
C THR A 122 1.68 -5.34 35.45
N PHE A 123 1.54 -5.81 34.23
CA PHE A 123 1.11 -7.18 33.94
C PHE A 123 1.63 -7.64 32.57
N GLU A 124 1.99 -8.91 32.49
CA GLU A 124 2.30 -9.60 31.24
C GLU A 124 1.73 -11.03 31.33
N SER A 125 0.98 -11.44 30.31
CA SER A 125 0.59 -12.84 30.17
C SER A 125 1.77 -13.67 29.65
N LEU A 126 2.02 -14.84 30.24
CA LEU A 126 3.11 -15.71 29.83
C LEU A 126 2.61 -17.07 29.36
N LYS A 127 3.26 -17.60 28.32
CA LYS A 127 3.19 -19.02 27.99
C LYS A 127 3.97 -19.84 29.03
N LYS A 128 3.60 -21.10 29.25
CA LYS A 128 4.18 -21.91 30.33
C LYS A 128 5.69 -22.10 30.12
N GLY A 129 6.47 -21.66 31.10
CA GLY A 129 7.93 -21.81 31.09
C GLY A 129 8.68 -20.62 30.49
N GLU A 130 7.97 -19.65 29.91
CA GLU A 130 8.54 -18.39 29.46
C GLU A 130 8.75 -17.42 30.62
N LYS A 131 9.59 -16.41 30.40
CA LYS A 131 9.87 -15.32 31.34
C LYS A 131 9.28 -14.03 30.81
N ALA A 132 8.90 -13.14 31.73
CA ALA A 132 8.48 -11.79 31.38
C ALA A 132 9.60 -11.03 30.68
N ASP A 133 9.27 -10.43 29.54
CA ASP A 133 10.14 -9.57 28.74
C ASP A 133 9.41 -8.34 28.19
N ALA A 134 8.17 -8.09 28.61
CA ALA A 134 7.37 -6.92 28.20
C ALA A 134 8.00 -5.57 28.55
N GLU A 135 8.89 -5.50 29.56
CA GLU A 135 9.66 -4.29 29.89
C GLU A 135 10.47 -3.77 28.69
N ASN A 136 10.80 -4.64 27.73
CA ASN A 136 11.50 -4.26 26.51
C ASN A 136 10.69 -3.28 25.64
N LEU A 137 9.36 -3.24 25.77
CA LEU A 137 8.51 -2.25 25.07
C LEU A 137 8.80 -0.80 25.46
N LEU A 138 9.36 -0.61 26.66
CA LEU A 138 9.62 0.70 27.26
C LEU A 138 11.07 1.15 27.07
N ASN A 139 11.92 0.28 26.50
CA ASN A 139 13.35 0.53 26.33
C ASN A 139 13.68 0.83 24.86
N ASP A 140 14.56 1.79 24.62
CA ASP A 140 15.06 2.12 23.27
C ASP A 140 16.19 1.19 22.80
N ASN A 141 16.15 -0.09 23.17
CA ASN A 141 17.17 -1.08 22.79
C ASN A 141 16.68 -2.00 21.64
N GLU A 142 17.50 -2.98 21.26
CA GLU A 142 17.13 -3.97 20.23
C GLU A 142 16.39 -5.19 20.78
N GLU A 143 16.03 -5.18 22.07
CA GLU A 143 15.23 -6.23 22.69
C GLU A 143 13.75 -6.02 22.33
N CYS A 144 12.94 -7.06 22.48
CA CYS A 144 11.52 -7.01 22.13
C CYS A 144 10.71 -7.67 23.24
N TRP A 145 9.45 -7.27 23.37
CA TRP A 145 8.45 -8.14 23.98
C TRP A 145 8.17 -9.30 23.03
N THR A 146 8.15 -10.53 23.55
CA THR A 146 7.94 -11.74 22.73
C THR A 146 6.61 -12.43 23.00
N PRO A 147 5.46 -11.78 22.69
CA PRO A 147 4.17 -12.40 22.90
C PRO A 147 4.03 -13.65 22.04
N GLN A 148 3.45 -14.68 22.62
CA GLN A 148 3.20 -15.98 21.99
C GLN A 148 1.78 -16.40 22.30
N ASN A 149 1.16 -17.14 21.37
CA ASN A 149 -0.15 -17.76 21.64
C ASN A 149 -0.08 -18.50 22.99
N PRO A 150 -0.86 -18.06 24.00
CA PRO A 150 -0.71 -18.57 25.35
C PRO A 150 -1.12 -20.04 25.40
N ASP A 151 -0.59 -20.81 26.36
CA ASP A 151 -1.04 -22.18 26.63
C ASP A 151 -2.47 -22.23 27.23
N ARG A 152 -3.21 -21.10 27.16
CA ARG A 152 -4.54 -20.88 27.75
C ARG A 152 -4.60 -21.37 29.20
N SER A 153 -3.47 -21.21 29.89
CA SER A 153 -3.20 -21.66 31.24
C SER A 153 -2.68 -20.43 31.98
N PRO A 154 -3.44 -19.84 32.92
CA PRO A 154 -3.07 -18.56 33.51
C PRO A 154 -1.82 -18.69 34.40
N ALA A 155 -1.15 -17.55 34.64
CA ALA A 155 -0.28 -17.42 35.81
C ALA A 155 -1.11 -17.62 37.09
N GLU A 156 -0.52 -18.17 38.16
CA GLU A 156 -1.23 -18.34 39.43
C GLU A 156 -1.87 -17.02 39.89
N GLY A 157 -3.22 -17.00 39.99
CA GLY A 157 -3.98 -15.88 40.55
C GLY A 157 -4.68 -14.95 39.55
N TYR A 158 -4.67 -15.23 38.24
CA TYR A 158 -5.33 -14.39 37.22
C TYR A 158 -6.41 -15.16 36.44
N ASP A 159 -7.45 -14.44 36.00
CA ASP A 159 -8.51 -14.96 35.12
C ASP A 159 -7.94 -15.35 33.74
N ASP A 160 -8.56 -16.35 33.10
CA ASP A 160 -8.15 -16.85 31.78
C ASP A 160 -8.20 -15.74 30.71
N VAL A 161 -7.02 -15.25 30.29
CA VAL A 161 -6.87 -14.37 29.14
C VAL A 161 -6.58 -15.23 27.92
N ASN A 162 -7.55 -15.29 27.00
CA ASN A 162 -7.44 -16.06 25.74
C ASN A 162 -6.38 -15.53 24.75
N ASN A 163 -5.67 -14.45 25.11
CA ASN A 163 -4.80 -13.66 24.24
C ASN A 163 -3.48 -13.34 24.96
N SER A 164 -2.45 -12.93 24.21
CA SER A 164 -1.19 -12.45 24.81
C SER A 164 -1.30 -10.96 25.11
N VAL A 165 -1.18 -10.58 26.37
CA VAL A 165 -1.50 -9.26 26.88
C VAL A 165 -0.34 -8.68 27.67
N VAL A 166 -0.11 -7.38 27.47
CA VAL A 166 0.70 -6.54 28.36
C VAL A 166 -0.13 -5.36 28.85
N GLU A 167 0.00 -5.03 30.13
CA GLU A 167 -0.57 -3.82 30.72
C GLU A 167 0.55 -2.84 31.11
N ILE A 168 0.34 -1.59 30.74
CA ILE A 168 1.28 -0.49 30.86
C ILE A 168 0.61 0.57 31.74
N GLU A 169 1.21 0.89 32.88
CA GLU A 169 0.81 2.03 33.70
C GLU A 169 1.69 3.22 33.33
N LEU A 170 1.07 4.26 32.78
CA LEU A 170 1.69 5.53 32.42
C LEU A 170 2.17 6.26 33.67
N ALA A 171 3.14 7.16 33.51
CA ALA A 171 3.68 7.94 34.63
C ALA A 171 2.63 8.81 35.34
N GLN A 172 1.56 9.19 34.62
CA GLN A 172 0.42 9.94 35.12
C GLN A 172 -0.79 9.70 34.19
N GLU A 173 -1.99 9.99 34.69
CA GLU A 173 -3.20 10.04 33.86
C GLU A 173 -2.98 11.03 32.69
N SER A 174 -3.16 10.54 31.48
CA SER A 174 -2.81 11.26 30.25
C SER A 174 -3.88 11.06 29.19
N THR A 175 -4.15 12.10 28.41
CA THR A 175 -4.98 12.01 27.20
C THR A 175 -4.11 11.66 26.01
N PHE A 176 -4.57 10.77 25.11
CA PHE A 176 -3.89 10.43 23.86
C PHE A 176 -4.88 9.95 22.79
N ASN A 177 -4.51 10.09 21.52
CA ASN A 177 -5.36 9.78 20.36
C ASN A 177 -4.61 9.01 19.24
N THR A 178 -3.32 8.80 19.41
CA THR A 178 -2.45 8.18 18.42
C THR A 178 -1.54 7.15 19.08
N ALA A 179 -1.33 6.01 18.42
CA ALA A 179 -0.31 5.03 18.80
C ALA A 179 0.57 4.66 17.61
N VAL A 180 1.86 4.39 17.88
CA VAL A 180 2.77 3.76 16.93
C VAL A 180 3.29 2.48 17.55
N ILE A 181 3.06 1.35 16.88
CA ILE A 181 3.50 0.03 17.34
C ILE A 181 4.44 -0.56 16.30
N LYS A 182 5.60 -1.05 16.71
CA LYS A 182 6.60 -1.62 15.81
C LYS A 182 6.80 -3.10 16.10
N GLU A 183 6.75 -3.92 15.05
CA GLU A 183 7.03 -5.34 15.11
C GLU A 183 8.27 -5.66 14.25
N LEU A 184 9.14 -6.53 14.77
CA LEU A 184 10.20 -7.15 13.98
C LEU A 184 9.66 -8.45 13.36
N GLY A 185 9.34 -8.38 12.07
CA GLY A 185 8.72 -9.48 11.33
C GLY A 185 7.27 -9.15 10.95
N ASN A 186 6.45 -10.18 10.81
CA ASN A 186 5.04 -10.05 10.43
C ASN A 186 4.24 -11.21 11.04
N GLU A 187 4.42 -11.48 12.32
CA GLU A 187 3.79 -12.58 13.04
C GLU A 187 2.42 -12.20 13.59
N VAL A 188 2.19 -10.93 13.94
CA VAL A 188 0.87 -10.46 14.41
C VAL A 188 -0.15 -10.46 13.27
N GLN A 189 -1.26 -11.17 13.48
CA GLN A 189 -2.39 -11.22 12.55
C GLN A 189 -3.62 -10.46 13.05
N TYR A 190 -3.71 -10.20 14.36
CA TYR A 190 -4.75 -9.35 14.96
C TYR A 190 -4.27 -8.82 16.30
N PHE A 191 -4.49 -7.55 16.58
CA PHE A 191 -4.17 -6.92 17.86
C PHE A 191 -5.22 -5.88 18.27
N ARG A 192 -5.24 -5.56 19.56
CA ARG A 192 -6.09 -4.53 20.14
C ARG A 192 -5.31 -3.63 21.08
N LEU A 193 -5.61 -2.35 21.04
CA LEU A 193 -5.21 -1.37 22.05
C LEU A 193 -6.43 -1.04 22.90
N GLN A 194 -6.27 -1.10 24.21
CA GLN A 194 -7.34 -0.85 25.17
C GLN A 194 -6.91 0.19 26.21
N ALA A 195 -7.85 1.00 26.65
CA ALA A 195 -7.68 1.96 27.74
C ALA A 195 -8.59 1.56 28.90
N PHE A 196 -8.12 1.77 30.13
CA PHE A 196 -8.94 1.53 31.32
C PHE A 196 -9.75 2.79 31.66
N VAL A 197 -11.06 2.72 31.48
CA VAL A 197 -12.00 3.85 31.65
C VAL A 197 -13.21 3.32 32.44
N ASP A 198 -13.67 4.07 33.44
CA ASP A 198 -14.83 3.71 34.27
C ASP A 198 -14.76 2.28 34.84
N ASP A 199 -13.61 1.90 35.38
CA ASP A 199 -13.30 0.56 35.92
C ASP A 199 -13.41 -0.60 34.89
N GLN A 200 -13.35 -0.29 33.60
CA GLN A 200 -13.46 -1.27 32.52
C GLN A 200 -12.39 -1.09 31.44
N TRP A 201 -11.95 -2.19 30.85
CA TRP A 201 -11.08 -2.16 29.67
C TRP A 201 -11.91 -1.92 28.41
N VAL A 202 -11.72 -0.76 27.78
CA VAL A 202 -12.40 -0.38 26.55
C VAL A 202 -11.42 -0.48 25.39
N THR A 203 -11.80 -1.20 24.32
CA THR A 203 -11.01 -1.21 23.08
C THR A 203 -11.11 0.15 22.41
N VAL A 204 -9.98 0.85 22.30
CA VAL A 204 -9.88 2.15 21.62
C VAL A 204 -9.42 2.01 20.18
N TYR A 205 -8.72 0.91 19.87
CA TYR A 205 -8.28 0.61 18.52
C TYR A 205 -8.09 -0.90 18.33
N GLN A 206 -8.35 -1.41 17.13
CA GLN A 206 -8.03 -2.78 16.74
C GLN A 206 -7.76 -2.88 15.24
N SER A 207 -6.88 -3.78 14.83
CA SER A 207 -6.58 -3.99 13.40
C SER A 207 -5.92 -5.35 13.18
N GLU A 208 -6.00 -5.81 11.94
CA GLU A 208 -5.06 -6.80 11.44
C GLU A 208 -3.70 -6.14 11.20
N LYS A 209 -2.62 -6.89 11.51
CA LYS A 209 -1.23 -6.57 11.18
C LYS A 209 -0.61 -5.36 11.89
N ILE A 210 0.55 -5.59 12.51
CA ILE A 210 1.45 -4.51 12.94
C ILE A 210 2.52 -4.29 11.87
N GLN A 211 3.19 -5.38 11.46
CA GLN A 211 4.31 -5.34 10.52
C GLN A 211 5.41 -4.38 11.01
N SER A 212 6.24 -3.86 10.09
CA SER A 212 7.36 -2.99 10.41
C SER A 212 7.01 -1.78 11.30
N SER A 213 5.85 -1.14 11.09
CA SER A 213 5.39 0.00 11.88
C SER A 213 3.91 0.32 11.62
N ARG A 214 3.06 0.13 12.62
CA ARG A 214 1.63 0.48 12.54
C ARG A 214 1.36 1.79 13.25
N LEU A 215 0.93 2.80 12.48
CA LEU A 215 0.26 3.99 13.01
C LEU A 215 -1.22 3.63 13.26
N CYS A 216 -1.71 4.00 14.44
CA CYS A 216 -3.09 3.79 14.87
C CYS A 216 -3.70 5.15 15.21
N SER A 217 -4.75 5.56 14.50
CA SER A 217 -5.52 6.79 14.74
C SER A 217 -6.88 6.46 15.38
N PHE A 218 -7.18 7.06 16.53
CA PHE A 218 -8.41 6.80 17.26
C PHE A 218 -8.91 8.04 18.02
N ASP A 219 -10.13 7.99 18.52
CA ASP A 219 -10.68 9.09 19.33
C ASP A 219 -9.91 9.24 20.64
N ALA A 220 -9.69 10.48 21.07
CA ALA A 220 -8.91 10.76 22.27
C ALA A 220 -9.49 10.06 23.51
N VAL A 221 -8.64 9.40 24.27
CA VAL A 221 -8.97 8.72 25.52
C VAL A 221 -8.06 9.22 26.63
N THR A 222 -8.57 9.28 27.86
CA THR A 222 -7.81 9.68 29.05
C THR A 222 -7.75 8.54 30.05
N THR A 223 -6.55 8.11 30.41
CA THR A 223 -6.30 7.05 31.39
C THR A 223 -4.82 7.05 31.80
N ASP A 224 -4.48 6.34 32.87
CA ASP A 224 -3.10 5.95 33.20
C ASP A 224 -2.81 4.48 32.89
N LYS A 225 -3.80 3.70 32.43
CA LYS A 225 -3.66 2.26 32.21
C LYS A 225 -4.02 1.88 30.79
N VAL A 226 -3.03 1.36 30.08
CA VAL A 226 -3.12 0.94 28.69
C VAL A 226 -2.84 -0.55 28.60
N ARG A 227 -3.52 -1.23 27.68
CA ARG A 227 -3.31 -2.65 27.42
C ARG A 227 -3.15 -2.90 25.93
N LEU A 228 -2.05 -3.54 25.56
CA LEU A 228 -1.84 -4.07 24.22
C LEU A 228 -2.09 -5.58 24.25
N SER A 229 -3.01 -6.05 23.40
CA SER A 229 -3.34 -7.47 23.26
C SER A 229 -2.99 -7.95 21.85
N ILE A 230 -2.26 -9.06 21.76
CA ILE A 230 -2.08 -9.82 20.53
C ILE A 230 -3.05 -11.00 20.56
N ASP A 231 -4.03 -10.94 19.66
CA ASP A 231 -5.19 -11.83 19.67
C ASP A 231 -5.04 -12.97 18.67
N LYS A 232 -4.23 -12.77 17.63
CA LYS A 232 -3.97 -13.78 16.61
C LYS A 232 -2.55 -13.69 16.11
N PHE A 233 -1.90 -14.85 16.03
CA PHE A 233 -0.56 -15.05 15.52
C PHE A 233 -0.61 -15.73 14.15
N ARG A 234 0.46 -15.58 13.37
CA ARG A 234 0.66 -16.28 12.10
C ARG A 234 0.84 -17.77 12.34
N ASP A 235 1.63 -18.08 13.35
CA ASP A 235 1.96 -19.43 13.80
C ASP A 235 1.94 -19.45 15.34
N ASP A 236 1.16 -20.35 15.92
CA ASP A 236 1.00 -20.50 17.37
C ASP A 236 2.31 -20.93 18.08
N ALA A 237 3.28 -21.48 17.32
CA ALA A 237 4.58 -21.87 17.81
C ALA A 237 5.64 -20.76 17.69
N THR A 238 5.38 -19.71 16.90
CA THR A 238 6.35 -18.65 16.65
C THR A 238 5.97 -17.39 17.43
N PRO A 239 6.83 -16.90 18.35
CA PRO A 239 6.62 -15.62 19.02
C PRO A 239 6.62 -14.47 18.03
N ALA A 240 5.69 -13.52 18.20
CA ALA A 240 5.88 -12.20 17.62
C ALA A 240 6.97 -11.46 18.39
N LYS A 241 7.54 -10.41 17.78
CA LYS A 241 8.58 -9.58 18.39
C LYS A 241 8.16 -8.13 18.32
N ILE A 242 7.52 -7.64 19.38
CA ILE A 242 7.08 -6.25 19.45
C ILE A 242 8.22 -5.42 19.98
N LYS A 243 8.77 -4.56 19.14
CA LYS A 243 9.94 -3.72 19.45
C LYS A 243 9.55 -2.56 20.35
N SER A 244 8.46 -1.87 20.04
CA SER A 244 8.03 -0.72 20.84
C SER A 244 6.56 -0.40 20.67
N ILE A 245 6.05 0.34 21.66
CA ILE A 245 4.79 1.08 21.61
C ILE A 245 5.07 2.53 22.00
N SER A 246 4.50 3.46 21.25
CA SER A 246 4.54 4.89 21.55
C SER A 246 3.12 5.44 21.51
N LEU A 247 2.79 6.35 22.42
CA LEU A 247 1.47 6.98 22.52
C LEU A 247 1.64 8.49 22.45
N TYR A 248 0.77 9.14 21.67
CA TYR A 248 0.84 10.56 21.39
C TYR A 248 -0.55 11.19 21.51
N ASN A 249 -0.57 12.44 21.95
CA ASN A 249 -1.76 13.28 21.97
C ASN A 249 -1.64 14.35 20.90
N GLU A 250 -1.82 13.94 19.65
CA GLU A 250 -1.59 14.83 18.52
C GLU A 250 -2.67 15.91 18.46
N PRO A 251 -2.27 17.20 18.44
CA PRO A 251 -3.20 18.31 18.39
C PRO A 251 -3.79 18.47 16.98
N LEU A 252 -4.76 19.37 16.87
CA LEU A 252 -5.17 19.91 15.57
C LEU A 252 -3.99 20.63 14.91
N ARG A 253 -3.92 20.52 13.59
CA ARG A 253 -2.87 21.08 12.74
C ARG A 253 -3.50 21.96 11.67
N LYS A 254 -2.75 22.98 11.28
CA LYS A 254 -3.03 23.71 10.03
C LYS A 254 -2.61 22.84 8.87
N ALA A 255 -3.58 22.51 8.03
CA ALA A 255 -3.39 21.65 6.86
C ALA A 255 -4.28 22.16 5.71
N ASP A 256 -4.21 23.48 5.48
CA ASP A 256 -5.06 24.19 4.51
C ASP A 256 -4.92 23.63 3.08
N ASP A 257 -3.75 23.06 2.77
CA ASP A 257 -3.42 22.45 1.47
C ASP A 257 -3.60 20.92 1.46
N PHE A 258 -4.18 20.31 2.50
CA PHE A 258 -4.36 18.85 2.56
C PHE A 258 -5.52 18.41 1.67
N GLU A 259 -5.21 17.61 0.66
CA GLU A 259 -6.17 17.19 -0.36
C GLU A 259 -6.82 15.84 0.02
N VAL A 260 -8.13 15.77 -0.12
CA VAL A 260 -8.87 14.52 -0.10
C VAL A 260 -9.53 14.32 -1.45
N THR A 261 -8.92 13.47 -2.25
CA THR A 261 -9.29 13.25 -3.65
C THR A 261 -10.18 12.02 -3.80
N VAL A 262 -11.12 12.04 -4.77
CA VAL A 262 -11.90 10.84 -5.11
C VAL A 262 -12.14 10.71 -6.62
N TYR A 263 -12.05 9.48 -7.11
CA TYR A 263 -12.49 9.15 -8.47
C TYR A 263 -14.02 8.93 -8.51
N GLN A 264 -14.70 9.61 -9.44
CA GLN A 264 -16.15 9.52 -9.70
C GLN A 264 -16.40 9.16 -11.16
N ARG A 265 -17.13 8.08 -11.43
CA ARG A 265 -17.64 7.80 -12.78
C ARG A 265 -19.04 8.36 -12.94
N LEU A 266 -19.41 8.71 -14.17
CA LEU A 266 -20.73 9.24 -14.53
C LEU A 266 -21.74 8.15 -14.93
N ASP A 267 -21.31 6.88 -14.98
CA ASP A 267 -22.11 5.74 -15.47
C ASP A 267 -22.34 4.62 -14.42
N GLY A 268 -21.80 4.77 -13.22
CA GLY A 268 -22.06 3.86 -12.08
C GLY A 268 -23.07 4.48 -11.12
N ASP A 269 -22.60 5.49 -10.38
CA ASP A 269 -23.46 6.38 -9.61
C ASP A 269 -23.82 7.58 -10.49
N VAL A 270 -24.81 7.40 -11.36
CA VAL A 270 -25.21 8.41 -12.35
C VAL A 270 -25.79 9.64 -11.65
N PRO A 271 -25.21 10.85 -11.79
CA PRO A 271 -25.66 12.05 -11.08
C PRO A 271 -27.15 12.39 -11.28
N THR A 272 -27.66 12.34 -12.51
CA THR A 272 -29.07 12.62 -12.77
C THR A 272 -30.00 11.59 -12.10
N GLU A 273 -29.59 10.33 -11.99
CA GLU A 273 -30.35 9.29 -11.30
C GLU A 273 -30.32 9.47 -9.78
N ILE A 274 -29.21 9.96 -9.23
CA ILE A 274 -29.11 10.33 -7.81
C ILE A 274 -30.11 11.44 -7.48
N LEU A 275 -30.17 12.49 -8.29
CA LEU A 275 -31.14 13.58 -8.11
C LEU A 275 -32.58 13.10 -8.27
N ALA A 276 -32.85 12.19 -9.22
CA ALA A 276 -34.17 11.64 -9.46
C ALA A 276 -34.73 10.80 -8.29
N LYS A 277 -33.87 10.28 -7.41
CA LYS A 277 -34.27 9.58 -6.18
C LYS A 277 -34.82 10.52 -5.10
N GLY A 278 -34.72 11.84 -5.29
CA GLY A 278 -35.29 12.87 -4.43
C GLY A 278 -34.28 13.55 -3.53
N THR A 279 -34.64 14.73 -3.02
CA THR A 279 -33.75 15.65 -2.30
C THR A 279 -33.04 14.98 -1.12
N GLN A 280 -33.74 14.22 -0.28
CA GLN A 280 -33.13 13.56 0.88
C GLN A 280 -32.03 12.56 0.48
N TYR A 281 -32.23 11.83 -0.62
CA TYR A 281 -31.22 10.89 -1.10
C TYR A 281 -30.00 11.63 -1.65
N ALA A 282 -30.23 12.69 -2.43
CA ALA A 282 -29.16 13.52 -2.98
C ALA A 282 -28.38 14.27 -1.89
N GLU A 283 -29.03 14.79 -0.85
CA GLU A 283 -28.36 15.39 0.32
C GLU A 283 -27.52 14.37 1.07
N ASN A 284 -28.00 13.13 1.20
CA ASN A 284 -27.22 12.07 1.83
C ASN A 284 -25.99 11.69 0.98
N TYR A 285 -26.14 11.61 -0.34
CA TYR A 285 -25.02 11.37 -1.24
C TYR A 285 -24.02 12.52 -1.22
N ALA A 286 -24.50 13.76 -1.15
CA ALA A 286 -23.67 14.96 -1.14
C ALA A 286 -22.72 15.04 0.06
N LYS A 287 -22.98 14.29 1.13
CA LYS A 287 -22.07 14.17 2.29
C LYS A 287 -20.67 13.70 1.91
N PHE A 288 -20.51 12.90 0.86
CA PHE A 288 -19.17 12.55 0.35
C PHE A 288 -18.31 13.81 0.11
N TYR A 289 -18.93 14.86 -0.41
CA TYR A 289 -18.27 16.12 -0.71
C TYR A 289 -18.12 17.04 0.51
N ASP A 290 -18.62 16.64 1.69
CA ASP A 290 -18.22 17.24 2.97
C ASP A 290 -16.79 16.83 3.37
N VAL A 291 -16.22 15.82 2.69
CA VAL A 291 -14.87 15.29 2.97
C VAL A 291 -13.95 15.49 1.78
N TYR A 292 -14.43 15.22 0.56
CA TYR A 292 -13.61 15.32 -0.65
C TYR A 292 -13.44 16.78 -1.09
N THR A 293 -12.19 17.23 -1.19
CA THR A 293 -11.79 18.56 -1.69
C THR A 293 -11.57 18.56 -3.19
N THR A 294 -11.24 17.41 -3.79
CA THR A 294 -11.03 17.24 -5.23
C THR A 294 -11.80 16.01 -5.74
N VAL A 295 -12.61 16.19 -6.78
CA VAL A 295 -13.35 15.14 -7.47
C VAL A 295 -12.78 14.96 -8.87
N ILE A 296 -12.27 13.77 -9.15
CA ILE A 296 -11.78 13.38 -10.47
C ILE A 296 -12.91 12.68 -11.23
N VAL A 297 -13.41 13.34 -12.28
CA VAL A 297 -14.38 12.74 -13.21
C VAL A 297 -13.64 11.71 -14.08
N PHE A 298 -13.80 10.45 -13.69
CA PHE A 298 -13.05 9.31 -14.20
C PHE A 298 -13.74 8.65 -15.40
N ALA A 299 -12.94 8.24 -16.38
CA ALA A 299 -13.35 7.41 -17.52
C ALA A 299 -14.61 7.92 -18.25
N ALA A 300 -14.76 9.24 -18.34
CA ALA A 300 -15.93 9.89 -18.96
C ALA A 300 -15.71 10.24 -20.44
N ILE A 301 -14.47 10.19 -20.92
CA ILE A 301 -14.09 10.40 -22.31
C ILE A 301 -13.26 9.21 -22.83
N SER A 302 -13.26 9.03 -24.14
CA SER A 302 -12.42 8.08 -24.88
C SER A 302 -11.78 8.77 -26.08
N TRP A 303 -10.89 8.06 -26.76
CA TRP A 303 -10.15 8.59 -27.90
C TRP A 303 -10.32 7.69 -29.13
N ASP A 304 -10.45 8.30 -30.30
CA ASP A 304 -10.39 7.57 -31.57
C ASP A 304 -8.93 7.30 -32.01
N GLU A 305 -8.73 6.51 -33.08
CA GLU A 305 -7.40 6.19 -33.63
C GLU A 305 -6.55 7.40 -34.01
N ASN A 306 -7.19 8.55 -34.27
CA ASN A 306 -6.54 9.76 -34.75
C ASN A 306 -6.25 10.76 -33.63
N GLY A 307 -6.56 10.41 -32.38
CA GLY A 307 -6.36 11.25 -31.22
C GLY A 307 -7.47 12.28 -30.98
N ASN A 308 -8.68 12.07 -31.51
CA ASN A 308 -9.82 12.95 -31.22
C ASN A 308 -10.64 12.44 -30.03
N ILE A 309 -11.15 13.36 -29.22
CA ILE A 309 -12.04 13.05 -28.10
C ILE A 309 -13.37 12.48 -28.60
N SER A 310 -13.85 11.47 -27.88
CA SER A 310 -15.18 10.90 -27.99
C SER A 310 -15.81 10.80 -26.60
N PHE A 311 -17.12 10.97 -26.51
CA PHE A 311 -17.89 10.79 -25.27
C PHE A 311 -18.55 9.40 -25.22
N GLY A 312 -18.03 8.45 -26.01
CA GLY A 312 -18.53 7.08 -26.11
C GLY A 312 -20.03 7.01 -26.44
N GLU A 313 -20.69 5.98 -25.92
CA GLU A 313 -22.14 5.79 -26.08
C GLU A 313 -22.97 6.83 -25.30
N MET A 314 -22.39 7.47 -24.27
CA MET A 314 -23.06 8.52 -23.51
C MET A 314 -23.37 9.73 -24.39
N GLY A 315 -22.41 10.12 -25.24
CA GLY A 315 -22.52 11.31 -26.07
C GLY A 315 -22.33 12.61 -25.29
N GLU A 316 -21.93 13.66 -25.99
CA GLU A 316 -21.52 14.93 -25.38
C GLU A 316 -22.65 15.63 -24.61
N GLU A 317 -23.88 15.61 -25.14
CA GLU A 317 -25.04 16.25 -24.50
C GLU A 317 -25.33 15.63 -23.13
N LYS A 318 -25.32 14.29 -23.04
CA LYS A 318 -25.55 13.60 -21.77
C LYS A 318 -24.37 13.77 -20.83
N PHE A 319 -23.13 13.74 -21.33
CA PHE A 319 -21.96 14.09 -20.52
C PHE A 319 -22.12 15.46 -19.85
N ALA A 320 -22.48 16.49 -20.63
CA ALA A 320 -22.72 17.84 -20.09
C ALA A 320 -23.85 17.86 -19.05
N GLN A 321 -24.91 17.08 -19.27
CA GLN A 321 -26.02 16.93 -18.32
C GLN A 321 -25.56 16.31 -16.99
N GLU A 322 -24.77 15.23 -17.03
CA GLU A 322 -24.27 14.56 -15.82
C GLU A 322 -23.26 15.43 -15.06
N ILE A 323 -22.42 16.21 -15.76
CA ILE A 323 -21.53 17.20 -15.11
C ILE A 323 -22.34 18.27 -14.36
N ASN A 324 -23.40 18.80 -14.98
CA ASN A 324 -24.25 19.80 -14.31
C ASN A 324 -24.98 19.20 -13.10
N ALA A 325 -25.49 17.97 -13.22
CA ALA A 325 -26.13 17.26 -12.12
C ALA A 325 -25.13 16.96 -10.98
N LEU A 326 -23.88 16.61 -11.31
CA LEU A 326 -22.83 16.42 -10.30
C LEU A 326 -22.52 17.72 -9.56
N LYS A 327 -22.39 18.85 -10.27
CA LYS A 327 -22.24 20.18 -9.67
C LYS A 327 -23.43 20.54 -8.77
N GLU A 328 -24.65 20.18 -9.16
CA GLU A 328 -25.85 20.34 -8.32
C GLU A 328 -25.75 19.51 -7.04
N ILE A 329 -25.39 18.23 -7.11
CA ILE A 329 -25.22 17.38 -5.92
C ILE A 329 -24.12 17.94 -4.99
N ILE A 330 -22.97 18.34 -5.53
CA ILE A 330 -21.89 18.98 -4.74
C ILE A 330 -22.40 20.25 -4.04
N SER A 331 -23.28 21.01 -4.69
CA SER A 331 -23.91 22.20 -4.09
C SER A 331 -24.88 21.86 -2.94
N MET A 332 -25.32 20.61 -2.82
CA MET A 332 -26.18 20.12 -1.73
C MET A 332 -25.40 19.62 -0.50
N ARG A 333 -24.06 19.59 -0.54
CA ARG A 333 -23.21 19.16 0.59
C ARG A 333 -23.53 19.96 1.85
N SER A 334 -23.45 19.33 3.02
CA SER A 334 -23.84 19.95 4.29
C SER A 334 -22.75 20.85 4.86
N ASP A 335 -21.48 20.51 4.61
CA ASP A 335 -20.32 21.29 5.02
C ASP A 335 -19.86 22.21 3.89
N LYS A 336 -19.81 23.52 4.16
CA LYS A 336 -19.39 24.55 3.19
C LYS A 336 -18.05 25.19 3.57
N SER A 337 -17.31 24.62 4.51
CA SER A 337 -16.03 25.18 4.98
C SER A 337 -14.93 25.15 3.92
N HIS A 338 -14.98 24.18 2.99
CA HIS A 338 -14.05 24.07 1.87
C HIS A 338 -14.75 24.13 0.52
N ASP A 339 -13.96 24.46 -0.50
CA ASP A 339 -14.35 24.36 -1.90
C ASP A 339 -14.09 22.96 -2.44
N VAL A 340 -14.90 22.52 -3.40
CA VAL A 340 -14.77 21.22 -4.05
C VAL A 340 -14.35 21.45 -5.49
N LYS A 341 -13.11 21.10 -5.82
CA LYS A 341 -12.53 21.19 -7.15
C LYS A 341 -13.00 20.02 -7.99
N LEU A 342 -13.33 20.25 -9.25
CA LEU A 342 -13.73 19.23 -10.21
C LEU A 342 -12.70 19.16 -11.33
N ILE A 343 -11.94 18.07 -11.38
CA ILE A 343 -10.98 17.80 -12.46
C ILE A 343 -11.45 16.61 -13.30
N VAL A 344 -10.92 16.45 -14.51
CA VAL A 344 -11.31 15.37 -15.42
C VAL A 344 -10.14 14.46 -15.75
N THR A 345 -10.35 13.15 -15.77
CA THR A 345 -9.31 12.24 -16.28
C THR A 345 -9.21 12.40 -17.80
N GLY A 346 -8.07 12.94 -18.26
CA GLY A 346 -7.79 13.17 -19.68
C GLY A 346 -7.30 11.91 -20.40
N LEU A 347 -6.61 11.03 -19.69
CA LEU A 347 -6.07 9.76 -20.19
C LEU A 347 -6.16 8.71 -19.07
N ALA A 348 -6.64 7.51 -19.40
CA ALA A 348 -6.73 6.34 -18.50
C ALA A 348 -6.44 5.06 -19.30
N ASP A 349 -6.09 3.94 -18.65
CA ASP A 349 -6.10 2.64 -19.32
C ASP A 349 -7.53 2.27 -19.77
N GLY A 350 -7.67 1.88 -21.04
CA GLY A 350 -8.98 1.79 -21.73
C GLY A 350 -9.32 2.98 -22.64
N THR A 351 -8.49 4.02 -22.68
CA THR A 351 -8.54 5.05 -23.74
C THR A 351 -8.08 4.53 -25.11
N GLY A 352 -7.40 3.38 -25.16
CA GLY A 352 -7.09 2.69 -26.39
C GLY A 352 -8.27 1.86 -26.87
N GLY A 353 -8.87 2.24 -28.00
CA GLY A 353 -9.66 1.30 -28.81
C GLY A 353 -8.82 0.09 -29.28
N ASP A 354 -9.23 -0.59 -30.34
CA ASP A 354 -8.51 -1.76 -30.92
C ASP A 354 -7.14 -1.41 -31.56
N TYR A 355 -6.54 -0.28 -31.19
CA TYR A 355 -5.37 0.36 -31.80
C TYR A 355 -4.02 0.01 -31.14
N GLY A 356 -3.98 -1.05 -30.32
CA GLY A 356 -2.73 -1.61 -29.79
C GLY A 356 -2.29 -1.12 -28.41
N GLY A 357 -3.19 -0.53 -27.62
CA GLY A 357 -2.95 -0.13 -26.22
C GLY A 357 -2.43 1.31 -26.03
N VAL A 358 -2.45 1.80 -24.79
CA VAL A 358 -2.15 3.21 -24.45
C VAL A 358 -0.74 3.66 -24.88
N ASN A 359 0.28 2.80 -24.73
CA ASN A 359 1.67 3.13 -25.14
C ASN A 359 1.77 3.38 -26.65
N VAL A 360 1.18 2.51 -27.48
CA VAL A 360 1.19 2.66 -28.95
C VAL A 360 0.39 3.89 -29.36
N PHE A 361 -0.74 4.12 -28.71
CA PHE A 361 -1.59 5.27 -28.97
C PHE A 361 -0.88 6.60 -28.66
N MET A 362 -0.29 6.72 -27.47
CA MET A 362 0.42 7.94 -27.04
C MET A 362 1.69 8.19 -27.84
N ALA A 363 2.41 7.15 -28.26
CA ALA A 363 3.58 7.29 -29.14
C ALA A 363 3.25 8.02 -30.46
N ASN A 364 2.01 7.92 -30.94
CA ASN A 364 1.57 8.54 -32.19
C ASN A 364 0.75 9.82 -32.00
N ASN A 365 0.08 9.99 -30.85
CA ASN A 365 -0.98 10.99 -30.70
C ASN A 365 -0.82 11.95 -29.51
N TRP A 366 0.23 11.84 -28.67
CA TRP A 366 0.31 12.61 -27.41
C TRP A 366 0.09 14.13 -27.57
N GLU A 367 0.57 14.76 -28.64
CA GLU A 367 0.36 16.20 -28.89
C GLU A 367 -1.12 16.55 -29.07
N LYS A 368 -1.83 15.76 -29.88
CA LYS A 368 -3.27 15.94 -30.13
C LYS A 368 -4.09 15.62 -28.89
N VAL A 369 -3.68 14.61 -28.14
CA VAL A 369 -4.30 14.25 -26.86
C VAL A 369 -4.18 15.44 -25.90
N ALA A 370 -3.02 16.08 -25.82
CA ALA A 370 -2.83 17.27 -24.99
C ALA A 370 -3.74 18.42 -25.44
N ASP A 371 -3.77 18.72 -26.75
CA ASP A 371 -4.63 19.78 -27.30
C ASP A 371 -6.12 19.52 -27.01
N GLY A 372 -6.59 18.28 -27.20
CA GLY A 372 -7.96 17.90 -26.90
C GLY A 372 -8.30 18.04 -25.41
N ILE A 373 -7.40 17.65 -24.52
CA ILE A 373 -7.57 17.82 -23.07
C ILE A 373 -7.70 19.31 -22.72
N ILE A 374 -6.82 20.16 -23.26
CA ILE A 374 -6.86 21.61 -23.04
C ILE A 374 -8.20 22.18 -23.49
N GLU A 375 -8.70 21.78 -24.67
CA GLU A 375 -10.02 22.18 -25.17
C GLU A 375 -11.16 21.72 -24.25
N LEU A 376 -11.11 20.47 -23.77
CA LEU A 376 -12.12 19.90 -22.87
C LEU A 376 -12.18 20.64 -21.53
N VAL A 377 -11.01 20.82 -20.89
CA VAL A 377 -10.88 21.53 -19.61
C VAL A 377 -11.46 22.94 -19.72
N ASN A 378 -11.13 23.66 -20.78
CA ASN A 378 -11.66 25.00 -21.03
C ASN A 378 -13.16 25.01 -21.35
N LYS A 379 -13.65 24.06 -22.15
CA LYS A 379 -15.05 23.99 -22.59
C LYS A 379 -16.02 23.75 -21.43
N TYR A 380 -15.63 22.91 -20.47
CA TYR A 380 -16.48 22.51 -19.33
C TYR A 380 -16.12 23.21 -18.02
N ASP A 381 -15.12 24.10 -18.07
CA ASP A 381 -14.59 24.83 -16.92
C ASP A 381 -14.23 23.87 -15.77
N PHE A 382 -13.43 22.87 -16.09
CA PHE A 382 -12.83 21.98 -15.10
C PHE A 382 -11.66 22.68 -14.41
N ASP A 383 -11.49 22.43 -13.11
CA ASP A 383 -10.40 22.97 -12.31
C ASP A 383 -9.03 22.36 -12.64
N GLY A 384 -8.99 21.36 -13.54
CA GLY A 384 -7.77 20.67 -13.91
C GLY A 384 -7.99 19.39 -14.68
N VAL A 385 -6.90 18.65 -14.86
CA VAL A 385 -6.85 17.34 -15.51
C VAL A 385 -6.08 16.33 -14.66
N ASP A 386 -6.52 15.08 -14.69
CA ASP A 386 -5.80 13.92 -14.16
C ASP A 386 -5.31 13.02 -15.29
N ILE A 387 -4.06 12.57 -15.21
CA ILE A 387 -3.44 11.67 -16.19
C ILE A 387 -3.11 10.32 -15.54
N ASP A 388 -3.78 9.29 -16.03
CA ASP A 388 -3.70 7.91 -15.56
C ASP A 388 -3.11 6.99 -16.66
N TRP A 389 -1.81 7.19 -16.95
CA TRP A 389 -1.10 6.37 -17.93
C TRP A 389 -0.52 5.11 -17.26
N GLU A 390 -1.22 3.97 -17.40
CA GLU A 390 -0.79 2.67 -16.87
C GLU A 390 -0.30 1.69 -17.96
N TYR A 391 0.97 1.35 -18.07
CA TYR A 391 2.13 2.12 -17.61
C TYR A 391 3.09 2.34 -18.79
N PRO A 392 3.81 3.48 -18.85
CA PRO A 392 4.95 3.63 -19.73
C PRO A 392 5.94 2.48 -19.54
N GLN A 393 6.40 1.85 -20.63
CA GLN A 393 7.20 0.62 -20.59
C GLN A 393 8.63 0.81 -21.11
N SER A 394 8.90 1.92 -21.78
CA SER A 394 10.19 2.22 -22.41
C SER A 394 10.65 3.66 -22.15
N ASN A 395 11.93 3.94 -22.40
CA ASN A 395 12.47 5.30 -22.30
C ASN A 395 11.74 6.28 -23.23
N ASP A 396 11.28 5.82 -24.40
CA ASP A 396 10.53 6.64 -25.34
C ASP A 396 9.13 6.94 -24.80
N ASP A 397 8.47 5.97 -24.15
CA ASP A 397 7.17 6.21 -23.49
C ASP A 397 7.30 7.25 -22.36
N TRP A 398 8.33 7.13 -21.50
CA TRP A 398 8.59 8.10 -20.44
C TRP A 398 8.91 9.49 -20.98
N LYS A 399 9.73 9.58 -22.03
CA LYS A 399 10.02 10.86 -22.69
C LYS A 399 8.77 11.48 -23.31
N ASN A 400 7.89 10.66 -23.90
CA ASN A 400 6.61 11.14 -24.41
C ASN A 400 5.73 11.65 -23.25
N TYR A 401 5.75 10.97 -22.11
CA TYR A 401 5.02 11.41 -20.93
C TYR A 401 5.55 12.75 -20.39
N ASP A 402 6.88 12.93 -20.30
CA ASP A 402 7.49 14.19 -19.89
C ASP A 402 7.06 15.35 -20.83
N ASN A 403 7.16 15.14 -22.15
CA ASN A 403 6.74 16.17 -23.13
C ASN A 403 5.24 16.46 -23.06
N PHE A 404 4.43 15.44 -22.80
CA PHE A 404 2.99 15.55 -22.68
C PHE A 404 2.60 16.40 -21.48
N ILE A 405 3.15 16.13 -20.30
CA ILE A 405 2.91 16.96 -19.10
C ILE A 405 3.43 18.38 -19.29
N ALA A 406 4.63 18.57 -19.85
CA ALA A 406 5.16 19.90 -20.12
C ALA A 406 4.24 20.72 -21.04
N LYS A 407 3.71 20.11 -22.10
CA LYS A 407 2.74 20.77 -22.99
C LYS A 407 1.43 21.12 -22.28
N LEU A 408 0.92 20.23 -21.44
CA LEU A 408 -0.29 20.50 -20.65
C LEU A 408 -0.07 21.68 -19.71
N ASP A 409 1.00 21.67 -18.93
CA ASP A 409 1.35 22.75 -17.99
C ASP A 409 1.51 24.10 -18.70
N ASP A 410 2.35 24.15 -19.73
CA ASP A 410 2.60 25.37 -20.50
C ASP A 410 1.32 25.96 -21.14
N SER A 411 0.32 25.12 -21.45
CA SER A 411 -0.89 25.53 -22.17
C SER A 411 -2.08 25.79 -21.26
N ILE A 412 -2.35 24.91 -20.29
CA ILE A 412 -3.49 25.02 -19.38
C ILE A 412 -3.30 26.23 -18.46
N ASN A 413 -2.06 26.48 -17.99
CA ASN A 413 -1.75 27.60 -17.11
C ASN A 413 -1.49 28.93 -17.86
N SER A 414 -1.74 28.98 -19.18
CA SER A 414 -1.67 30.22 -19.96
C SER A 414 -2.93 31.12 -19.87
N GLY A 415 -3.98 30.63 -19.20
CA GLY A 415 -5.26 31.34 -18.97
C GLY A 415 -5.26 32.22 -17.71
N GLU A 416 -6.44 32.75 -17.34
CA GLU A 416 -6.60 33.62 -16.15
C GLU A 416 -6.64 32.85 -14.81
N ASN A 417 -6.91 31.54 -14.83
CA ASN A 417 -6.96 30.68 -13.65
C ASN A 417 -5.90 29.59 -13.74
N GLU A 418 -5.11 29.44 -12.68
CA GLU A 418 -4.23 28.28 -12.48
C GLU A 418 -5.09 27.02 -12.33
N ARG A 419 -4.71 25.93 -13.02
CA ARG A 419 -5.46 24.67 -13.03
C ARG A 419 -4.56 23.54 -12.55
N ILE A 420 -5.18 22.53 -11.97
CA ILE A 420 -4.49 21.36 -11.42
C ILE A 420 -4.05 20.42 -12.53
N ILE A 421 -2.78 20.00 -12.50
CA ILE A 421 -2.28 18.84 -13.21
C ILE A 421 -2.01 17.74 -12.20
N SER A 422 -2.85 16.71 -12.27
CA SER A 422 -2.75 15.50 -11.46
C SER A 422 -2.25 14.33 -12.30
N THR A 423 -1.56 13.38 -11.66
CA THR A 423 -1.27 12.08 -12.28
C THR A 423 -1.46 10.92 -11.32
N ALA A 424 -2.07 9.84 -11.80
CA ALA A 424 -2.07 8.55 -11.12
C ALA A 424 -0.77 7.79 -11.40
N LEU A 425 -0.07 7.39 -10.34
CA LEU A 425 1.23 6.71 -10.43
C LEU A 425 1.31 5.54 -9.45
N SER A 426 2.11 4.53 -9.82
CA SER A 426 2.45 3.38 -8.99
C SER A 426 3.93 3.41 -8.62
N SER A 427 4.27 3.10 -7.36
CA SER A 427 5.67 3.15 -6.89
C SER A 427 6.62 2.17 -7.59
N PHE A 428 6.09 1.10 -8.18
CA PHE A 428 6.87 0.12 -8.95
C PHE A 428 7.20 0.57 -10.38
N SER A 429 6.62 1.67 -10.88
CA SER A 429 6.77 2.15 -12.24
C SER A 429 6.95 3.67 -12.26
N LEU A 430 8.15 4.12 -11.89
CA LEU A 430 8.52 5.54 -11.83
C LEU A 430 9.66 5.84 -12.81
N GLY A 431 9.40 6.69 -13.80
CA GLY A 431 10.40 7.10 -14.80
C GLY A 431 10.26 8.54 -15.29
N LEU A 432 9.44 9.36 -14.64
CA LEU A 432 9.31 10.79 -14.93
C LEU A 432 10.60 11.54 -14.60
N SER A 433 10.88 12.59 -15.36
CA SER A 433 11.98 13.51 -15.04
C SER A 433 11.68 14.37 -13.81
N GLN A 434 12.72 14.92 -13.17
CA GLN A 434 12.54 15.89 -12.08
C GLN A 434 11.76 17.13 -12.54
N GLU A 435 12.04 17.63 -13.75
CA GLU A 435 11.30 18.76 -14.31
C GLU A 435 9.80 18.45 -14.42
N THR A 436 9.46 17.22 -14.81
CA THR A 436 8.06 16.79 -14.89
C THR A 436 7.41 16.70 -13.52
N PHE A 437 8.11 16.18 -12.49
CA PHE A 437 7.59 16.20 -11.12
C PHE A 437 7.35 17.62 -10.59
N ASP A 438 8.18 18.57 -10.97
CA ASP A 438 8.03 19.96 -10.54
C ASP A 438 6.77 20.62 -11.15
N ARG A 439 6.35 20.18 -12.34
CA ARG A 439 5.15 20.64 -13.07
C ARG A 439 3.83 19.99 -12.66
N ILE A 440 3.89 18.88 -11.93
CA ILE A 440 2.70 18.19 -11.43
C ILE A 440 2.29 18.82 -10.10
N ASP A 441 1.00 19.06 -9.89
CA ASP A 441 0.47 19.59 -8.62
C ASP A 441 0.13 18.47 -7.65
N GLN A 442 -0.43 17.37 -8.17
CA GLN A 442 -0.92 16.26 -7.36
C GLN A 442 -0.50 14.92 -7.96
N ILE A 443 0.03 14.02 -7.13
CA ILE A 443 0.31 12.62 -7.48
C ILE A 443 -0.70 11.75 -6.75
N GLN A 444 -1.62 11.14 -7.48
CA GLN A 444 -2.54 10.14 -6.95
C GLN A 444 -1.80 8.81 -6.88
N PHE A 445 -1.13 8.54 -5.76
CA PHE A 445 -0.39 7.29 -5.60
C PHE A 445 -1.37 6.13 -5.44
N MET A 446 -1.37 5.21 -6.41
CA MET A 446 -2.16 3.97 -6.40
C MET A 446 -1.61 2.94 -5.41
N ALA A 447 -1.71 3.24 -4.12
CA ALA A 447 -1.26 2.40 -3.00
C ALA A 447 -2.22 1.21 -2.74
N TYR A 448 -2.64 0.54 -3.81
CA TYR A 448 -3.56 -0.58 -3.85
C TYR A 448 -3.21 -1.52 -5.03
N ASP A 449 -3.97 -2.59 -5.22
CA ASP A 449 -3.71 -3.67 -6.19
C ASP A 449 -2.34 -4.37 -6.02
N GLY A 450 -1.70 -4.16 -4.88
CA GLY A 450 -0.54 -4.92 -4.44
C GLY A 450 -0.93 -6.34 -4.00
N ASN A 451 0.06 -7.06 -3.49
CA ASN A 451 -0.16 -8.33 -2.83
C ASN A 451 0.99 -8.60 -1.86
N ASP A 452 0.75 -8.38 -0.56
CA ASP A 452 1.72 -8.77 0.46
C ASP A 452 1.74 -10.30 0.66
N MET A 453 2.62 -10.78 1.53
CA MET A 453 2.75 -12.23 1.78
C MET A 453 1.47 -12.92 2.29
N ASP A 454 0.44 -12.17 2.71
CA ASP A 454 -0.83 -12.64 3.24
C ASP A 454 -2.04 -12.32 2.37
N GLY A 455 -1.84 -11.75 1.19
CA GLY A 455 -2.92 -11.36 0.29
C GLY A 455 -3.41 -9.94 0.45
N TYR A 456 -2.84 -9.11 1.33
CA TYR A 456 -3.30 -7.72 1.49
C TYR A 456 -2.85 -6.88 0.30
N GLN A 457 -3.83 -6.21 -0.30
CA GLN A 457 -3.64 -5.43 -1.51
C GLN A 457 -3.34 -3.95 -1.27
N SER A 458 -3.60 -3.44 -0.07
CA SER A 458 -3.54 -2.01 0.25
C SER A 458 -3.13 -1.74 1.71
N SER A 459 -2.14 -2.46 2.23
CA SER A 459 -1.70 -2.31 3.62
C SER A 459 -1.06 -0.94 3.89
N LEU A 460 -0.97 -0.54 5.17
CA LEU A 460 -0.27 0.71 5.54
C LEU A 460 1.22 0.62 5.18
N GLN A 461 1.86 -0.55 5.38
CA GLN A 461 3.27 -0.73 5.03
C GLN A 461 3.53 -0.55 3.53
N GLN A 462 2.66 -1.08 2.65
CA GLN A 462 2.79 -0.86 1.20
C GLN A 462 2.74 0.63 0.84
N ALA A 463 1.88 1.41 1.51
CA ALA A 463 1.84 2.86 1.32
C ALA A 463 3.13 3.54 1.82
N GLN A 464 3.63 3.16 3.00
CA GLN A 464 4.87 3.71 3.58
C GLN A 464 6.09 3.44 2.69
N GLU A 465 6.22 2.21 2.19
CA GLU A 465 7.26 1.79 1.26
C GLU A 465 7.16 2.55 -0.07
N GLY A 466 5.96 2.64 -0.64
CA GLY A 466 5.75 3.34 -1.90
C GLY A 466 6.09 4.82 -1.83
N ILE A 467 5.72 5.53 -0.76
CA ILE A 467 6.09 6.96 -0.61
C ILE A 467 7.61 7.13 -0.53
N ALA A 468 8.31 6.22 0.16
CA ALA A 468 9.77 6.25 0.20
C ALA A 468 10.37 6.07 -1.21
N ASP A 469 9.81 5.20 -2.03
CA ASP A 469 10.21 5.01 -3.43
C ASP A 469 9.93 6.27 -4.27
N PHE A 470 8.77 6.91 -4.13
CA PHE A 470 8.48 8.19 -4.80
C PHE A 470 9.51 9.26 -4.44
N LYS A 471 9.78 9.47 -3.15
CA LYS A 471 10.76 10.44 -2.68
C LYS A 471 12.16 10.15 -3.23
N LYS A 472 12.56 8.87 -3.26
CA LYS A 472 13.85 8.45 -3.82
C LYS A 472 13.96 8.73 -5.33
N ASN A 473 12.83 8.74 -6.04
CA ASN A 473 12.76 9.08 -7.46
C ASN A 473 12.61 10.59 -7.74
N GLY A 474 12.62 11.44 -6.71
CA GLY A 474 12.61 12.90 -6.86
C GLY A 474 11.23 13.55 -6.71
N ALA A 475 10.18 12.78 -6.43
CA ALA A 475 8.87 13.35 -6.15
C ALA A 475 8.88 14.13 -4.82
N ASP A 476 8.20 15.27 -4.82
CA ASP A 476 7.90 16.00 -3.59
C ASP A 476 6.79 15.28 -2.83
N VAL A 477 7.08 14.82 -1.61
CA VAL A 477 6.13 14.11 -0.76
C VAL A 477 4.86 14.94 -0.51
N SER A 478 4.99 16.28 -0.41
CA SER A 478 3.86 17.19 -0.19
C SER A 478 2.87 17.25 -1.35
N LYS A 479 3.18 16.63 -2.49
CA LYS A 479 2.27 16.50 -3.64
C LYS A 479 1.63 15.11 -3.74
N ILE A 480 2.00 14.17 -2.86
CA ILE A 480 1.54 12.77 -2.95
C ILE A 480 0.26 12.57 -2.14
N ASN A 481 -0.78 12.09 -2.81
CA ASN A 481 -2.03 11.65 -2.22
C ASN A 481 -2.03 10.11 -2.11
N ILE A 482 -2.11 9.58 -0.88
CA ILE A 482 -2.06 8.13 -0.63
C ILE A 482 -3.36 7.45 -1.08
N GLY A 483 -3.26 6.48 -1.96
CA GLY A 483 -4.39 5.69 -2.46
C GLY A 483 -5.05 4.80 -1.41
N ILE A 484 -6.39 4.81 -1.46
CA ILE A 484 -7.31 4.04 -0.65
C ILE A 484 -8.29 3.35 -1.59
N ALA A 485 -8.26 2.02 -1.63
CA ALA A 485 -9.19 1.22 -2.42
C ALA A 485 -10.51 1.03 -1.68
N ALA A 486 -11.61 1.56 -2.22
CA ALA A 486 -12.99 1.26 -1.78
C ALA A 486 -13.51 -0.05 -2.37
N TYR A 487 -12.62 -0.98 -2.69
CA TYR A 487 -12.90 -2.29 -3.25
C TYR A 487 -11.90 -3.30 -2.68
N GLY A 488 -12.17 -4.59 -2.88
CA GLY A 488 -11.33 -5.68 -2.40
C GLY A 488 -10.74 -6.52 -3.52
N ARG A 489 -9.56 -7.08 -3.25
CA ARG A 489 -8.87 -8.02 -4.13
C ARG A 489 -8.86 -9.42 -3.51
N PRO A 490 -9.00 -10.48 -4.30
CA PRO A 490 -8.78 -11.83 -3.82
C PRO A 490 -7.34 -12.05 -3.33
N VAL A 491 -7.19 -12.76 -2.21
CA VAL A 491 -5.88 -13.14 -1.62
C VAL A 491 -5.00 -13.90 -2.62
N ASN A 492 -5.59 -14.61 -3.57
CA ASN A 492 -4.90 -15.40 -4.60
C ASN A 492 -4.61 -14.62 -5.90
N SER A 493 -4.85 -13.30 -5.91
CA SER A 493 -4.66 -12.42 -7.08
C SER A 493 -5.49 -12.77 -8.31
N THR A 494 -6.61 -13.47 -8.18
CA THR A 494 -7.53 -13.58 -9.32
C THR A 494 -8.02 -12.18 -9.75
N PRO A 495 -8.22 -11.94 -11.06
CA PRO A 495 -8.56 -10.63 -11.60
C PRO A 495 -10.02 -10.28 -11.28
N PHE A 496 -10.27 -9.96 -10.02
CA PHE A 496 -11.58 -9.67 -9.48
C PHE A 496 -11.48 -8.49 -8.49
N TRP A 497 -12.51 -7.65 -8.47
CA TRP A 497 -12.54 -6.40 -7.71
C TRP A 497 -13.91 -6.25 -7.04
N ALA A 498 -14.09 -6.81 -5.85
CA ALA A 498 -15.39 -6.67 -5.17
C ALA A 498 -15.60 -5.28 -4.62
N VAL A 499 -16.84 -4.85 -4.73
CA VAL A 499 -17.31 -3.56 -4.26
C VAL A 499 -17.48 -3.58 -2.74
N TRP A 500 -16.87 -2.62 -2.02
CA TRP A 500 -17.01 -2.51 -0.55
C TRP A 500 -18.46 -2.25 -0.13
N ARG A 501 -19.18 -1.44 -0.91
CA ARG A 501 -20.61 -1.14 -0.73
C ARG A 501 -21.45 -2.40 -0.55
N ASP A 502 -21.20 -3.42 -1.36
CA ASP A 502 -21.98 -4.66 -1.42
C ASP A 502 -21.59 -5.69 -0.34
N LEU A 503 -20.46 -5.48 0.34
CA LEU A 503 -20.00 -6.34 1.42
C LEU A 503 -20.88 -6.16 2.67
N LYS A 504 -21.76 -7.11 2.93
CA LYS A 504 -22.76 -7.04 4.02
C LYS A 504 -22.16 -7.17 5.42
N GLN A 505 -21.09 -7.95 5.54
CA GLN A 505 -20.36 -8.20 6.78
C GLN A 505 -19.28 -7.14 7.06
N ALA A 506 -19.12 -6.16 6.16
CA ALA A 506 -18.16 -5.08 6.32
C ALA A 506 -18.34 -4.40 7.68
N ASN A 507 -17.24 -4.13 8.35
CA ASN A 507 -17.20 -3.35 9.56
C ASN A 507 -16.07 -2.30 9.51
N TYR A 508 -16.02 -1.44 10.52
CA TYR A 508 -15.07 -0.32 10.58
C TYR A 508 -13.60 -0.78 10.63
N TRP A 509 -13.31 -1.94 11.21
CA TRP A 509 -11.96 -2.36 11.59
C TRP A 509 -11.33 -3.32 10.59
N ASP A 510 -12.05 -4.37 10.22
CA ASP A 510 -11.47 -5.51 9.53
C ASP A 510 -11.27 -5.23 8.04
N SER A 511 -10.08 -5.55 7.54
CA SER A 511 -9.66 -5.46 6.15
C SER A 511 -9.65 -6.82 5.45
N LYS A 512 -9.71 -7.96 6.16
CA LYS A 512 -9.72 -9.30 5.54
C LYS A 512 -11.01 -10.06 5.81
N TYR A 513 -11.63 -10.54 4.73
CA TYR A 513 -12.91 -11.25 4.77
C TYR A 513 -12.82 -12.60 4.08
N TYR A 514 -13.52 -13.58 4.64
CA TYR A 514 -13.59 -14.95 4.13
C TYR A 514 -14.95 -15.20 3.48
N ASN A 515 -14.98 -16.06 2.46
CA ASN A 515 -16.20 -16.43 1.74
C ASN A 515 -16.99 -15.22 1.18
N VAL A 516 -16.29 -14.23 0.63
CA VAL A 516 -16.92 -13.09 -0.03
C VAL A 516 -17.59 -13.57 -1.32
N ALA A 517 -18.91 -13.39 -1.39
CA ALA A 517 -19.71 -13.77 -2.55
C ALA A 517 -19.94 -12.56 -3.44
N ASP A 518 -19.42 -12.60 -4.67
CA ASP A 518 -19.63 -11.55 -5.66
C ASP A 518 -19.50 -12.13 -7.08
N GLY A 519 -20.30 -11.62 -8.03
CA GLY A 519 -20.31 -12.09 -9.43
C GLY A 519 -20.56 -13.60 -9.62
N GLY A 520 -21.22 -14.26 -8.66
CA GLY A 520 -21.45 -15.72 -8.68
C GLY A 520 -20.23 -16.56 -8.26
N GLN A 521 -19.18 -15.93 -7.74
CA GLN A 521 -17.97 -16.56 -7.20
C GLN A 521 -17.91 -16.41 -5.68
N ILE A 522 -17.10 -17.24 -5.03
CA ILE A 522 -16.78 -17.13 -3.60
C ILE A 522 -15.26 -17.15 -3.45
N TYR A 523 -14.71 -16.20 -2.71
CA TYR A 523 -13.26 -16.09 -2.50
C TYR A 523 -12.95 -15.42 -1.15
N ASP A 524 -11.69 -15.49 -0.72
CA ASP A 524 -11.19 -14.73 0.42
C ASP A 524 -10.58 -13.41 -0.09
N GLY A 525 -11.04 -12.29 0.44
CA GLY A 525 -10.71 -10.96 -0.07
C GLY A 525 -10.07 -10.06 0.98
N THR A 526 -9.21 -9.14 0.52
CA THR A 526 -8.66 -8.05 1.32
C THR A 526 -9.10 -6.71 0.77
N PHE A 527 -9.44 -5.80 1.67
CA PHE A 527 -10.02 -4.47 1.43
C PHE A 527 -9.24 -3.42 2.23
N CYS A 528 -9.52 -2.14 2.01
CA CYS A 528 -9.12 -1.08 2.93
C CYS A 528 -10.31 -0.75 3.85
N SER A 529 -10.22 -1.11 5.13
CA SER A 529 -11.27 -0.77 6.10
C SER A 529 -11.29 0.73 6.41
N PRO A 530 -12.42 1.27 6.93
CA PRO A 530 -12.48 2.66 7.38
C PRO A 530 -11.40 3.02 8.41
N ALA A 531 -11.07 2.12 9.34
CA ALA A 531 -9.97 2.32 10.28
C ALA A 531 -8.62 2.47 9.55
N LEU A 532 -8.32 1.59 8.60
CA LEU A 532 -7.08 1.66 7.81
C LEU A 532 -7.04 2.92 6.91
N ALA A 533 -8.17 3.34 6.36
CA ALA A 533 -8.29 4.59 5.63
C ALA A 533 -7.99 5.80 6.53
N GLY A 534 -8.49 5.80 7.77
CA GLY A 534 -8.16 6.78 8.78
C GLY A 534 -6.68 6.78 9.18
N ASP A 535 -6.06 5.59 9.30
CA ASP A 535 -4.63 5.46 9.58
C ASP A 535 -3.75 5.97 8.45
N LYS A 536 -4.11 5.67 7.18
CA LYS A 536 -3.44 6.23 6.00
C LYS A 536 -3.58 7.75 5.93
N THR A 537 -4.74 8.29 6.30
CA THR A 537 -4.98 9.73 6.37
C THR A 537 -4.14 10.39 7.46
N ALA A 538 -4.09 9.81 8.66
CA ALA A 538 -3.21 10.28 9.73
C ALA A 538 -1.72 10.18 9.34
N TYR A 539 -1.33 9.10 8.66
CA TYR A 539 0.03 8.95 8.17
C TYR A 539 0.38 10.03 7.14
N ALA A 540 -0.52 10.34 6.21
CA ALA A 540 -0.33 11.42 5.24
C ALA A 540 -0.09 12.76 5.94
N LEU A 541 -0.95 13.12 6.91
CA LEU A 541 -0.82 14.33 7.71
C LEU A 541 0.50 14.40 8.49
N PHE A 542 0.92 13.29 9.12
CA PHE A 542 2.11 13.28 9.96
C PHE A 542 3.41 13.18 9.16
N SER A 543 3.39 12.60 7.97
CA SER A 543 4.56 12.49 7.10
C SER A 543 4.75 13.69 6.16
N GLY A 544 3.79 14.63 6.14
CA GLY A 544 3.80 15.78 5.25
C GLY A 544 3.46 15.41 3.80
N CYS A 545 2.70 14.34 3.60
CA CYS A 545 2.13 14.03 2.28
C CYS A 545 1.05 15.06 1.91
N GLY A 546 0.80 15.21 0.61
CA GLY A 546 -0.22 16.13 0.09
C GLY A 546 -1.64 15.76 0.50
N GLY A 547 -1.92 14.47 0.71
CA GLY A 547 -3.29 14.05 0.94
C GLY A 547 -3.55 12.55 0.92
N VAL A 548 -4.81 12.22 0.67
CA VAL A 548 -5.27 10.86 0.35
C VAL A 548 -6.18 10.87 -0.87
N MET A 549 -6.27 9.72 -1.54
CA MET A 549 -7.11 9.53 -2.73
C MET A 549 -7.93 8.26 -2.60
N VAL A 550 -9.22 8.31 -2.97
CA VAL A 550 -10.12 7.15 -2.95
C VAL A 550 -10.44 6.69 -4.37
N PHE A 551 -10.16 5.42 -4.65
CA PHE A 551 -10.61 4.70 -5.83
C PHE A 551 -11.62 3.62 -5.42
N ARG A 552 -12.93 3.80 -5.62
CA ARG A 552 -13.62 5.00 -6.11
C ARG A 552 -14.96 5.15 -5.39
N ILE A 553 -15.57 6.34 -5.41
CA ILE A 553 -16.79 6.67 -4.64
C ILE A 553 -17.95 5.70 -4.86
N GLY A 554 -18.12 5.24 -6.11
CA GLY A 554 -19.14 4.27 -6.50
C GLY A 554 -19.01 2.91 -5.84
N CYS A 555 -17.85 2.62 -5.26
CA CYS A 555 -17.61 1.38 -4.54
C CYS A 555 -17.72 1.53 -3.02
N ASP A 556 -17.77 2.74 -2.49
CA ASP A 556 -17.89 2.98 -1.05
C ASP A 556 -19.35 2.93 -0.59
N LYS A 557 -19.58 2.63 0.69
CA LYS A 557 -20.88 2.79 1.34
C LYS A 557 -21.20 4.29 1.46
N THR A 558 -22.48 4.64 1.41
CA THR A 558 -22.90 6.03 1.64
C THR A 558 -22.56 6.46 3.07
N MET A 559 -22.31 7.76 3.27
CA MET A 559 -21.77 8.28 4.54
C MET A 559 -22.73 8.26 5.74
N ASP A 560 -23.97 7.81 5.57
CA ASP A 560 -24.86 7.44 6.68
C ASP A 560 -24.57 6.05 7.25
N ASP A 561 -23.80 5.22 6.54
CA ASP A 561 -23.23 3.98 7.07
C ASP A 561 -21.87 4.29 7.73
N PRO A 562 -21.68 4.00 9.04
CA PRO A 562 -20.41 4.25 9.73
C PRO A 562 -19.25 3.43 9.15
N ASN A 563 -19.52 2.41 8.33
CA ASN A 563 -18.52 1.61 7.66
C ASN A 563 -18.13 2.15 6.28
N SER A 564 -18.54 3.37 5.91
CA SER A 564 -17.98 4.07 4.75
C SER A 564 -16.49 4.36 4.96
N VAL A 565 -15.70 4.13 3.92
CA VAL A 565 -14.28 4.47 3.88
C VAL A 565 -14.11 5.99 4.03
N ALA A 566 -15.00 6.79 3.42
CA ALA A 566 -15.02 8.24 3.59
C ALA A 566 -15.25 8.67 5.06
N CYS A 567 -16.03 7.92 5.85
CA CYS A 567 -16.17 8.18 7.28
C CYS A 567 -14.84 7.96 8.03
N GLY A 568 -14.05 6.95 7.67
CA GLY A 568 -12.73 6.72 8.24
C GLY A 568 -11.76 7.89 8.00
N ILE A 569 -11.76 8.41 6.77
CA ILE A 569 -10.99 9.61 6.38
C ILE A 569 -11.48 10.83 7.16
N LYS A 570 -12.80 11.07 7.17
CA LYS A 570 -13.41 12.19 7.89
C LYS A 570 -13.04 12.18 9.38
N ASN A 571 -13.09 11.01 10.02
CA ASN A 571 -12.72 10.87 11.42
C ASN A 571 -11.26 11.28 11.67
N ALA A 572 -10.33 10.93 10.79
CA ALA A 572 -8.94 11.35 10.93
C ALA A 572 -8.76 12.86 10.67
N VAL A 573 -9.42 13.42 9.66
CA VAL A 573 -9.41 14.87 9.38
C VAL A 573 -9.98 15.65 10.57
N ASP A 574 -11.15 15.28 11.08
CA ASP A 574 -11.80 15.93 12.22
C ASP A 574 -10.93 15.87 13.50
N ARG A 575 -10.10 14.83 13.65
CA ARG A 575 -9.19 14.67 14.82
C ARG A 575 -7.96 15.56 14.75
N TYR A 576 -7.45 15.85 13.54
CA TYR A 576 -6.10 16.40 13.37
C TYR A 576 -6.02 17.68 12.53
N VAL A 577 -7.11 18.15 11.93
CA VAL A 577 -7.11 19.34 11.05
C VAL A 577 -7.96 20.45 11.64
N GLU A 578 -7.41 21.66 11.73
CA GLU A 578 -8.16 22.87 12.10
C GLU A 578 -9.23 23.17 11.03
N LYS A 579 -10.46 23.48 11.46
CA LYS A 579 -11.59 23.82 10.57
C LYS A 579 -11.82 25.30 10.40
#